data_AF-A0A6G1FS54-F1
#
_entry.id   AF-A0A6G1FS54-F1
#
_cell.length_a   1.000
_cell.length_b   1.000
_cell.length_c   1.000
_cell.angle_alpha   90.00
_cell.angle_beta   90.00
_cell.angle_gamma   90.00
#
_symmetry.space_group_name_H-M   'P 1'
#
loop_
_entity.id
_entity.type
_entity.pdbx_description
1 polymer ?
#
loop_
_entity_poly.entity_id
_entity_poly.type
_entity_poly.pdbx_seq_one_letter_code
_entity_poly.pdbx_strand_id
1 'polypeptide(L)'
;MKPSESRLTESIGGEPQQKSDPGASRAVVPYGLPELLPKVVEDAITVILKMGLQFLWVDRYCVETDATVKHQQIAAMDQIYSGAVFTIVAAVGQSGDEGLHGISEVRKEAPYGVDVGRFSYIQIKSDPLKRFQCSKYQQRGWTYQEFILSSHCFIFEADQVVFLC
;
A
#
# COMPACT_ATOMS: atom_id res chain seq x y z
N MET A 1 -14.32 -30.46 61.90
CA MET A 1 -15.03 -29.19 61.71
C MET A 1 -15.72 -29.18 60.35
N LYS A 2 -17.06 -29.26 60.38
CA LYS A 2 -18.12 -28.90 59.41
C LYS A 2 -19.35 -28.57 60.29
N PRO A 3 -20.46 -27.92 59.86
CA PRO A 3 -20.86 -27.45 58.52
C PRO A 3 -20.36 -25.99 58.26
N SER A 4 -20.97 -25.03 57.56
CA SER A 4 -22.30 -24.88 56.90
C SER A 4 -22.29 -23.76 55.83
N GLU A 5 -23.10 -23.96 54.77
CA GLU A 5 -24.16 -23.08 54.17
C GLU A 5 -23.89 -21.56 53.94
N SER A 6 -24.43 -20.86 52.94
CA SER A 6 -25.51 -21.07 51.94
C SER A 6 -25.13 -20.29 50.65
N ARG A 7 -25.46 -20.68 49.39
CA ARG A 7 -26.72 -20.93 48.67
C ARG A 7 -27.50 -19.66 48.22
N LEU A 8 -27.27 -19.30 46.94
CA LEU A 8 -28.19 -18.72 45.91
C LEU A 8 -29.20 -17.60 46.27
N THR A 9 -29.19 -16.53 45.48
CA THR A 9 -30.40 -15.98 44.81
C THR A 9 -30.06 -15.32 43.46
N GLU A 10 -31.03 -15.32 42.54
CA GLU A 10 -30.95 -14.82 41.16
C GLU A 10 -31.42 -13.36 40.98
N SER A 11 -31.25 -12.87 39.74
CA SER A 11 -31.93 -11.73 39.09
C SER A 11 -31.33 -10.32 39.37
N ILE A 12 -31.51 -9.28 38.55
CA ILE A 12 -32.43 -9.08 37.40
C ILE A 12 -31.75 -8.31 36.25
N GLY A 13 -31.97 -8.73 34.98
CA GLY A 13 -32.11 -7.85 33.79
C GLY A 13 -30.92 -7.01 33.28
N GLY A 14 -30.56 -7.16 32.00
CA GLY A 14 -29.63 -6.23 31.33
C GLY A 14 -29.06 -6.75 30.01
N GLU A 15 -29.86 -6.76 28.95
CA GLU A 15 -29.32 -6.89 27.58
C GLU A 15 -28.37 -5.72 27.27
N PRO A 16 -27.14 -5.97 26.78
CA PRO A 16 -26.38 -4.93 26.10
C PRO A 16 -27.09 -4.64 24.78
N GLN A 17 -27.86 -3.55 24.75
CA GLN A 17 -28.59 -3.13 23.56
C GLN A 17 -27.66 -3.04 22.35
N GLN A 18 -27.91 -3.88 21.36
CA GLN A 18 -27.26 -3.82 20.07
C GLN A 18 -27.75 -2.55 19.36
N LYS A 19 -26.99 -1.46 19.51
CA LYS A 19 -27.22 -0.24 18.74
C LYS A 19 -26.98 -0.54 17.26
N SER A 20 -28.08 -0.71 16.55
CA SER A 20 -28.12 -0.73 15.10
C SER A 20 -27.85 0.69 14.57
N ASP A 21 -26.60 0.95 14.19
CA ASP A 21 -26.29 2.09 13.32
C ASP A 21 -26.87 1.79 11.91
N PRO A 22 -27.82 2.61 11.40
CA PRO A 22 -28.44 2.35 10.12
C PRO A 22 -27.61 2.92 8.97
N GLY A 23 -27.42 2.15 7.91
CA GLY A 23 -27.13 2.70 6.59
C GLY A 23 -25.66 2.83 6.18
N ALA A 24 -24.91 1.72 6.21
CA ALA A 24 -23.72 1.56 5.38
C ALA A 24 -23.72 0.17 4.71
N SER A 25 -24.72 -0.05 3.82
CA SER A 25 -24.69 -1.18 2.90
C SER A 25 -23.53 -0.96 1.90
N ARG A 26 -22.34 -1.44 2.25
CA ARG A 26 -21.18 -1.40 1.36
C ARG A 26 -21.47 -2.33 0.19
N ALA A 27 -21.75 -1.75 -0.97
CA ALA A 27 -21.91 -2.50 -2.21
C ALA A 27 -20.65 -3.34 -2.47
N VAL A 28 -20.80 -4.66 -2.39
CA VAL A 28 -19.82 -5.58 -2.95
C VAL A 28 -19.99 -5.50 -4.45
N VAL A 29 -19.14 -4.70 -5.11
CA VAL A 29 -19.15 -4.56 -6.57
C VAL A 29 -18.50 -5.82 -7.15
N PRO A 30 -19.23 -6.71 -7.85
CA PRO A 30 -18.71 -8.04 -8.16
C PRO A 30 -17.62 -8.04 -9.24
N TYR A 31 -17.50 -6.97 -10.04
CA TYR A 31 -16.54 -6.84 -11.15
C TYR A 31 -16.03 -5.40 -11.33
N GLY A 32 -15.82 -4.65 -10.24
CA GLY A 32 -15.37 -3.27 -10.32
C GLY A 32 -14.51 -2.83 -9.14
N LEU A 33 -13.62 -1.86 -9.38
CA LEU A 33 -12.95 -1.13 -8.31
C LEU A 33 -14.02 -0.43 -7.43
N PRO A 34 -13.86 -0.37 -6.10
CA PRO A 34 -14.80 0.33 -5.23
C PRO A 34 -14.81 1.83 -5.55
N GLU A 35 -15.96 2.50 -5.33
CA GLU A 35 -16.12 3.94 -5.57
C GLU A 35 -15.13 4.81 -4.80
N LEU A 36 -14.66 4.33 -3.64
CA LEU A 36 -13.61 4.97 -2.85
C LEU A 36 -12.34 4.10 -2.90
N LEU A 37 -11.31 4.61 -3.59
CA LEU A 37 -10.00 4.00 -3.65
C LEU A 37 -9.03 4.66 -2.65
N PRO A 38 -8.08 3.89 -2.08
CA PRO A 38 -6.94 4.47 -1.36
C PRO A 38 -6.13 5.37 -2.30
N LYS A 39 -5.66 6.53 -1.82
CA LYS A 39 -5.00 7.55 -2.66
C LYS A 39 -3.80 7.02 -3.43
N VAL A 40 -3.01 6.14 -2.82
CA VAL A 40 -1.88 5.47 -3.48
C VAL A 40 -2.28 4.70 -4.75
N VAL A 41 -3.51 4.17 -4.80
CA VAL A 41 -4.03 3.40 -5.95
C VAL A 41 -4.53 4.33 -7.05
N GLU A 42 -5.22 5.43 -6.70
CA GLU A 42 -5.61 6.46 -7.67
C GLU A 42 -4.38 7.09 -8.35
N ASP A 43 -3.32 7.34 -7.57
CA ASP A 43 -2.06 7.86 -8.08
C ASP A 43 -1.31 6.83 -8.93
N ALA A 44 -1.30 5.55 -8.54
CA ALA A 44 -0.72 4.48 -9.34
C ALA A 44 -1.44 4.34 -10.71
N ILE A 45 -2.77 4.42 -10.75
CA ILE A 45 -3.55 4.47 -12.00
C ILE A 45 -3.12 5.69 -12.83
N THR A 46 -2.98 6.87 -12.20
CA THR A 46 -2.54 8.10 -12.87
C THR A 46 -1.14 7.97 -13.47
N VAL A 47 -0.20 7.31 -12.77
CA VAL A 47 1.16 7.04 -13.25
C VAL A 47 1.12 6.10 -14.46
N ILE A 48 0.41 4.98 -14.36
CA ILE A 48 0.29 3.96 -15.42
C ILE A 48 -0.29 4.57 -16.70
N LEU A 49 -1.39 5.34 -16.59
CA LEU A 49 -2.01 6.01 -17.74
C LEU A 49 -1.10 7.08 -18.37
N LYS A 50 -0.37 7.86 -17.56
CA LYS A 50 0.63 8.84 -18.07
C LYS A 50 1.84 8.18 -18.73
N MET A 51 2.18 6.96 -18.34
CA MET A 51 3.21 6.14 -19.00
C MET A 51 2.71 5.42 -20.26
N GLY A 52 1.44 5.61 -20.66
CA GLY A 52 0.85 4.94 -21.83
C GLY A 52 0.51 3.47 -21.63
N LEU A 53 0.50 3.00 -20.37
CA LEU A 53 0.15 1.64 -20.00
C LEU A 53 -1.33 1.53 -19.64
N GLN A 54 -1.90 0.33 -19.80
CA GLN A 54 -3.35 0.07 -19.62
C GLN A 54 -3.67 -0.86 -18.44
N PHE A 55 -2.66 -1.54 -17.89
CA PHE A 55 -2.83 -2.54 -16.85
C PHE A 55 -2.04 -2.17 -15.60
N LEU A 56 -2.71 -2.27 -14.46
CA LEU A 56 -2.12 -2.15 -13.12
C LEU A 56 -2.61 -3.34 -12.31
N TRP A 57 -1.67 -4.05 -11.68
CA TRP A 57 -1.97 -5.13 -10.74
C TRP A 57 -1.82 -4.62 -9.31
N VAL A 58 -2.77 -4.96 -8.43
CA VAL A 58 -2.79 -4.53 -7.03
C VAL A 58 -3.30 -5.70 -6.18
N ASP A 59 -2.46 -6.24 -5.29
CA ASP A 59 -2.73 -7.45 -4.51
C ASP A 59 -4.12 -7.44 -3.85
N ARG A 60 -4.48 -6.30 -3.23
CA ARG A 60 -5.76 -6.11 -2.51
C ARG A 60 -7.01 -6.32 -3.39
N TYR A 61 -6.90 -6.13 -4.70
CA TYR A 61 -8.02 -6.23 -5.65
C TYR A 61 -7.87 -7.40 -6.63
N CYS A 62 -6.65 -7.92 -6.82
CA CYS A 62 -6.37 -8.99 -7.78
C CYS A 62 -6.16 -10.36 -7.13
N VAL A 63 -5.86 -10.42 -5.83
CA VAL A 63 -5.76 -11.67 -5.07
C VAL A 63 -7.09 -11.97 -4.38
N GLU A 64 -7.62 -13.16 -4.63
CA GLU A 64 -8.88 -13.64 -4.09
C GLU A 64 -8.78 -13.92 -2.59
N THR A 65 -9.90 -13.81 -1.90
CA THR A 65 -10.04 -14.03 -0.46
C THR A 65 -10.20 -15.51 -0.09
N ASP A 66 -10.65 -16.36 -1.04
CA ASP A 66 -10.71 -17.81 -0.86
C ASP A 66 -9.31 -18.39 -0.62
N ALA A 67 -9.17 -19.13 0.48
CA ALA A 67 -7.87 -19.65 0.94
C ALA A 67 -7.18 -20.58 -0.08
N THR A 68 -7.94 -21.31 -0.91
CA THR A 68 -7.38 -22.26 -1.88
C THR A 68 -6.82 -21.54 -3.11
N VAL A 69 -7.61 -20.61 -3.68
CA VAL A 69 -7.21 -19.78 -4.82
C VAL A 69 -6.06 -18.85 -4.43
N LYS A 70 -6.14 -18.26 -3.24
CA LYS A 70 -5.12 -17.36 -2.69
C LYS A 70 -3.73 -18.00 -2.61
N HIS A 71 -3.62 -19.26 -2.21
CA HIS A 71 -2.31 -19.95 -2.16
C HIS A 71 -1.72 -20.14 -3.56
N GLN A 72 -2.55 -20.43 -4.58
CA GLN A 72 -2.11 -20.56 -5.96
C GLN A 72 -1.66 -19.21 -6.54
N GLN A 73 -2.41 -18.13 -6.27
CA GLN A 73 -2.05 -16.78 -6.70
C GLN A 73 -0.77 -16.28 -6.03
N ILE A 74 -0.62 -16.51 -4.71
CA ILE A 74 0.62 -16.19 -3.98
C ILE A 74 1.82 -16.94 -4.57
N ALA A 75 1.66 -18.22 -4.91
CA ALA A 75 2.69 -19.03 -5.54
C ALA A 75 3.06 -18.60 -6.98
N ALA A 76 2.31 -17.67 -7.58
CA ALA A 76 2.56 -17.10 -8.90
C ALA A 76 2.92 -15.59 -8.87
N MET A 77 3.03 -14.98 -7.68
CA MET A 77 3.39 -13.56 -7.54
C MET A 77 4.79 -13.25 -8.11
N ASP A 78 5.71 -14.23 -8.09
CA ASP A 78 7.04 -14.13 -8.69
C ASP A 78 6.99 -13.87 -10.20
N GLN A 79 6.08 -14.54 -10.91
CA GLN A 79 5.85 -14.34 -12.34
C GLN A 79 5.22 -12.98 -12.64
N ILE A 80 4.40 -12.46 -11.71
CA ILE A 80 3.77 -11.15 -11.84
C ILE A 80 4.82 -10.04 -11.71
N TYR A 81 5.66 -10.07 -10.67
CA TYR A 81 6.71 -9.06 -10.48
C TYR A 81 7.81 -9.14 -11.55
N SER A 82 8.24 -10.34 -11.93
CA SER A 82 9.27 -10.50 -12.98
C SER A 82 8.76 -10.18 -14.38
N GLY A 83 7.47 -10.41 -14.65
CA GLY A 83 6.80 -10.04 -15.90
C GLY A 83 6.29 -8.60 -15.97
N ALA A 84 6.34 -7.84 -14.87
CA ALA A 84 5.89 -6.45 -14.84
C ALA A 84 6.84 -5.53 -15.64
N VAL A 85 6.26 -4.55 -16.36
CA VAL A 85 7.04 -3.51 -17.06
C VAL A 85 7.83 -2.67 -16.06
N PHE A 86 7.20 -2.32 -14.93
CA PHE A 86 7.84 -1.79 -13.73
C PHE A 86 6.91 -1.96 -12.52
N THR A 87 7.47 -1.89 -11.32
CA THR A 87 6.73 -1.86 -10.05
C THR A 87 6.75 -0.46 -9.44
N ILE A 88 5.61 0.00 -8.94
CA ILE A 88 5.47 1.30 -8.25
C ILE A 88 5.63 1.07 -6.75
N VAL A 89 6.60 1.75 -6.13
CA VAL A 89 6.95 1.58 -4.73
C VAL A 89 6.74 2.90 -3.97
N ALA A 90 5.74 2.95 -3.09
CA ALA A 90 5.55 4.05 -2.15
C ALA A 90 6.50 3.88 -0.94
N ALA A 91 7.67 4.51 -0.99
CA ALA A 91 8.63 4.43 0.12
C ALA A 91 8.27 5.34 1.31
N VAL A 92 7.39 6.31 1.10
CA VAL A 92 6.88 7.24 2.11
C VAL A 92 5.36 7.15 2.18
N GLY A 93 4.86 6.73 3.33
CA GLY A 93 3.45 6.54 3.67
C GLY A 93 3.32 5.54 4.82
N GLN A 94 2.39 5.77 5.74
CA GLN A 94 2.08 4.86 6.86
C GLN A 94 0.77 4.08 6.63
N SER A 95 -0.17 4.65 5.89
CA SER A 95 -1.35 3.95 5.36
C SER A 95 -1.46 4.12 3.84
N GLY A 96 -2.39 3.38 3.22
CA GLY A 96 -2.70 3.55 1.78
C GLY A 96 -3.53 4.80 1.46
N ASP A 97 -3.89 5.58 2.49
CA ASP A 97 -4.68 6.80 2.37
C ASP A 97 -3.80 8.02 2.05
N GLU A 98 -2.48 7.90 2.24
CA GLU A 98 -1.46 8.83 1.74
C GLU A 98 -1.18 8.55 0.26
N GLY A 99 -1.10 9.59 -0.57
CA GLY A 99 -0.81 9.47 -2.01
C GLY A 99 0.69 9.37 -2.34
N LEU A 100 1.00 9.26 -3.64
CA LEU A 100 2.37 9.28 -4.15
C LEU A 100 2.91 10.71 -4.21
N HIS A 101 4.09 10.91 -3.63
CA HIS A 101 4.73 12.23 -3.52
C HIS A 101 5.21 12.74 -4.90
N GLY A 102 4.62 13.85 -5.34
CA GLY A 102 4.75 14.40 -6.68
C GLY A 102 3.69 13.95 -7.69
N ILE A 103 2.66 13.20 -7.25
CA ILE A 103 1.45 12.92 -8.03
C ILE A 103 0.26 13.68 -7.40
N SER A 104 -0.36 13.16 -6.33
CA SER A 104 -1.35 13.93 -5.54
C SER A 104 -0.74 14.59 -4.30
N GLU A 105 0.24 13.94 -3.65
CA GLU A 105 0.91 14.50 -2.48
C GLU A 105 1.98 15.52 -2.89
N VAL A 106 2.02 16.65 -2.20
CA VAL A 106 3.04 17.69 -2.46
C VAL A 106 4.39 17.21 -1.93
N ARG A 107 5.43 17.26 -2.77
CA ARG A 107 6.81 17.03 -2.32
C ARG A 107 7.20 18.10 -1.33
N LYS A 108 7.45 17.71 -0.08
CA LYS A 108 7.71 18.64 1.04
C LYS A 108 8.95 19.49 0.81
N GLU A 109 9.90 18.99 0.03
CA GLU A 109 11.05 19.76 -0.43
C GLU A 109 11.42 19.38 -1.87
N ALA A 110 11.56 20.38 -2.74
CA ALA A 110 12.15 20.16 -4.06
C ALA A 110 13.69 19.94 -3.94
N PRO A 111 14.32 19.20 -4.87
CA PRO A 111 15.77 19.20 -5.01
C PRO A 111 16.25 20.58 -5.49
N TYR A 112 17.33 21.10 -4.90
CA TYR A 112 17.92 22.36 -5.36
C TYR A 112 18.65 22.15 -6.68
N GLY A 113 18.25 22.89 -7.72
CA GLY A 113 18.91 22.92 -9.02
C GLY A 113 19.62 24.24 -9.26
N VAL A 114 20.81 24.20 -9.86
CA VAL A 114 21.52 25.40 -10.33
C VAL A 114 22.19 25.16 -11.67
N ASP A 115 21.99 26.08 -12.60
CA ASP A 115 22.65 26.09 -13.91
C ASP A 115 23.95 26.92 -13.84
N VAL A 116 25.06 26.32 -14.24
CA VAL A 116 26.37 26.98 -14.34
C VAL A 116 26.88 26.85 -15.77
N GLY A 117 26.67 27.91 -16.55
CA GLY A 117 26.99 27.95 -17.96
C GLY A 117 26.14 26.97 -18.77
N ARG A 118 26.74 25.86 -19.22
CA ARG A 118 26.06 24.80 -20.01
C ARG A 118 25.70 23.55 -19.21
N PHE A 119 25.92 23.56 -17.89
CA PHE A 119 25.76 22.41 -17.02
C PHE A 119 24.70 22.69 -15.96
N SER A 120 23.72 21.79 -15.84
CA SER A 120 22.73 21.80 -14.76
C SER A 120 23.19 20.87 -13.65
N TYR A 121 23.25 21.39 -12.43
CA TYR A 121 23.59 20.64 -11.22
C TYR A 121 22.32 20.46 -10.39
N ILE A 122 22.03 19.24 -9.95
CA ILE A 122 20.87 18.90 -9.13
C ILE A 122 21.35 18.29 -7.82
N GLN A 123 20.84 18.80 -6.70
CA GLN A 123 21.12 18.26 -5.38
C GLN A 123 20.43 16.91 -5.19
N ILE A 124 21.22 15.84 -5.14
CA ILE A 124 20.79 14.54 -4.61
C ILE A 124 20.92 14.62 -3.09
N LYS A 125 19.81 14.65 -2.37
CA LYS A 125 19.80 14.91 -0.92
C LYS A 125 20.36 13.75 -0.08
N SER A 126 20.38 12.55 -0.65
CA SER A 126 20.79 11.33 0.02
C SER A 126 20.92 10.17 -0.97
N ASP A 127 21.76 9.19 -0.66
CA ASP A 127 21.85 7.92 -1.39
C ASP A 127 20.46 7.25 -1.43
N PRO A 128 19.85 7.12 -2.62
CA PRO A 128 18.49 6.59 -2.76
C PRO A 128 18.42 5.10 -2.42
N LEU A 129 19.46 4.32 -2.76
CA LEU A 129 19.48 2.89 -2.50
C LEU A 129 19.58 2.63 -0.99
N LYS A 130 20.44 3.38 -0.30
CA LYS A 130 20.58 3.29 1.16
C LYS A 130 19.29 3.70 1.89
N ARG A 131 18.61 4.75 1.44
CA ARG A 131 17.31 5.15 2.02
C ARG A 131 16.23 4.13 1.78
N PHE A 132 16.18 3.57 0.57
CA PHE A 132 15.25 2.50 0.26
C PHE A 132 15.48 1.26 1.14
N GLN A 133 16.73 0.80 1.29
CA GLN A 133 17.10 -0.30 2.18
C GLN A 133 16.72 -0.04 3.66
N CYS A 134 16.86 1.20 4.13
CA CYS A 134 16.47 1.58 5.50
C CYS A 134 14.97 1.92 5.65
N SER A 135 14.19 1.92 4.57
CA SER A 135 12.78 2.31 4.60
C SER A 135 11.90 1.27 5.30
N LYS A 136 10.75 1.71 5.83
CA LYS A 136 9.72 0.78 6.34
C LYS A 136 9.17 -0.15 5.26
N TYR A 137 9.30 0.20 3.98
CA TYR A 137 8.93 -0.67 2.88
C TYR A 137 9.80 -1.94 2.88
N GLN A 138 11.13 -1.87 3.06
CA GLN A 138 11.95 -3.09 3.18
C GLN A 138 11.74 -3.89 4.49
N GLN A 139 11.14 -3.30 5.52
CA GLN A 139 10.93 -3.98 6.82
C GLN A 139 9.73 -4.94 6.85
N ARG A 140 8.92 -4.99 5.79
CA ARG A 140 7.81 -5.94 5.65
C ARG A 140 8.28 -7.14 4.81
N GLY A 141 8.02 -8.37 5.26
CA GLY A 141 8.56 -9.56 4.59
C GLY A 141 8.07 -9.78 3.15
N TRP A 142 6.86 -9.30 2.83
CA TRP A 142 6.25 -9.45 1.50
C TRP A 142 6.90 -8.52 0.46
N THR A 143 7.09 -7.24 0.81
CA THR A 143 7.66 -6.19 -0.05
C THR A 143 9.11 -6.42 -0.47
N TYR A 144 9.83 -7.32 0.21
CA TYR A 144 11.16 -7.78 -0.23
C TYR A 144 11.09 -8.64 -1.49
N GLN A 145 10.07 -9.48 -1.64
CA GLN A 145 9.84 -10.26 -2.87
C GLN A 145 9.42 -9.34 -4.02
N GLU A 146 8.52 -8.40 -3.75
CA GLU A 146 8.07 -7.38 -4.72
C GLU A 146 9.27 -6.65 -5.33
N PHE A 147 10.21 -6.20 -4.49
CA PHE A 147 11.38 -5.44 -4.92
C PHE A 147 12.40 -6.27 -5.72
N ILE A 148 12.81 -7.44 -5.21
CA ILE A 148 13.91 -8.22 -5.83
C ILE A 148 13.48 -8.91 -7.12
N LEU A 149 12.20 -9.27 -7.26
CA LEU A 149 11.69 -9.96 -8.44
C LEU A 149 11.29 -9.00 -9.55
N SER A 150 11.13 -7.70 -9.24
CA SER A 150 10.83 -6.67 -10.23
C SER A 150 12.07 -6.28 -11.04
N SER A 151 11.99 -6.42 -12.36
CA SER A 151 13.06 -6.00 -13.28
C SER A 151 13.31 -4.49 -13.31
N HIS A 152 12.27 -3.69 -13.03
CA HIS A 152 12.35 -2.24 -12.97
C HIS A 152 11.46 -1.71 -11.84
N CYS A 153 11.94 -0.73 -11.07
CA CYS A 153 11.21 -0.15 -9.94
C CYS A 153 11.19 1.39 -10.00
N PHE A 154 10.02 1.99 -9.87
CA PHE A 154 9.86 3.42 -9.57
C PHE A 154 9.55 3.62 -8.09
N ILE A 155 10.53 4.10 -7.34
CA ILE A 155 10.43 4.36 -5.90
C ILE A 155 10.09 5.84 -5.68
N PHE A 156 8.92 6.10 -5.11
CA PHE A 156 8.45 7.43 -4.73
C PHE A 156 8.87 7.73 -3.29
N GLU A 157 9.85 8.62 -3.13
CA GLU A 157 10.26 9.21 -1.86
C GLU A 157 9.61 10.60 -1.66
N ALA A 158 9.79 11.22 -0.49
CA ALA A 158 9.13 12.48 -0.13
C ALA A 158 9.55 13.70 -0.99
N ASP A 159 10.76 13.63 -1.55
CA ASP A 159 11.49 14.70 -2.24
C ASP A 159 11.89 14.31 -3.68
N GLN A 160 12.09 13.01 -3.95
CA GLN A 160 12.53 12.48 -5.24
C GLN A 160 11.77 11.23 -5.69
N VAL A 161 11.90 10.90 -6.97
CA VAL A 161 11.50 9.59 -7.52
C VAL A 161 12.75 8.94 -8.09
N VAL A 162 12.99 7.70 -7.71
CA VAL A 162 14.17 6.92 -8.09
C VAL A 162 13.71 5.83 -9.05
N PHE A 163 14.37 5.73 -10.19
CA PHE A 163 14.20 4.60 -11.11
C PHE A 163 15.38 3.63 -10.91
N LEU A 164 15.06 2.36 -10.64
CA LEU A 164 16.03 1.26 -10.56
C LEU A 164 15.75 0.25 -11.68
N CYS A 165 16.82 -0.32 -12.22
CA CYS A 165 16.92 -1.19 -13.37
C CYS A 165 18.13 -2.13 -13.16
#